data_AF-A0A5E4JIG3-F1
#
_entry.id   AF-A0A5E4JIG3-F1
#
_cell.length_a   1.000
_cell.length_b   1.000
_cell.length_c   1.000
_cell.angle_alpha   90.00
_cell.angle_beta   90.00
_cell.angle_gamma   90.00
#
_symmetry.space_group_name_H-M   'P 1'
#
loop_
_entity.id
_entity.type
_entity.pdbx_description
1 polymer ?
#
loop_
_entity_poly.entity_id
_entity_poly.type
_entity_poly.pdbx_seq_one_letter_code
_entity_poly.pdbx_strand_id
1 'polypeptide(L)'
;MNVNNPFLFITPRNSDVLVGRHSFLETLEKKVLESLDTHAIIAVNGPFGIGKSQFIYKIIEDLKTRKNIKIFNFDFNLNTLNDLRSVPHEKDLKKQIIIVIDRFELIESLTKEIQHKVLNVMAELCDAKDTFILETSSDLIKKVADVEPNVKKYFNIINVPQMNYDEVKKLIYTRLNEVRKDKSESINPFTEEEVKMIHKQSKGNPRMVLMLCASLYEKKN
;
A
#
# COMPACT_ATOMS: atom_id res chain seq x y z
N MET A 1 7.82 -20.63 -30.27
CA MET A 1 8.68 -20.06 -29.21
C MET A 1 8.06 -18.73 -28.81
N ASN A 2 7.41 -18.66 -27.64
CA ASN A 2 7.05 -17.39 -27.01
C ASN A 2 7.84 -17.34 -25.71
N VAL A 3 9.00 -16.69 -25.71
CA VAL A 3 9.64 -16.34 -24.44
C VAL A 3 8.79 -15.20 -23.87
N ASN A 4 7.80 -15.57 -23.05
CA ASN A 4 6.97 -14.61 -22.32
C ASN A 4 7.90 -13.77 -21.45
N ASN A 5 8.14 -12.51 -21.81
CA ASN A 5 8.92 -11.60 -21.00
C ASN A 5 8.31 -11.53 -19.58
N PRO A 6 9.03 -12.00 -18.54
CA PRO A 6 8.46 -12.13 -17.18
C PRO A 6 8.17 -10.77 -16.53
N PHE A 7 8.62 -9.67 -17.13
CA PHE A 7 8.48 -8.31 -16.64
C PHE A 7 7.38 -7.50 -17.33
N LEU A 8 6.77 -8.01 -18.41
CA LEU A 8 5.70 -7.29 -19.15
C LEU A 8 4.54 -6.85 -18.25
N PHE A 9 4.24 -7.65 -17.23
CA PHE A 9 3.21 -7.34 -16.27
C PHE A 9 3.82 -6.59 -15.08
N ILE A 10 3.65 -5.27 -15.09
CA ILE A 10 4.06 -4.35 -14.02
C ILE A 10 3.14 -4.43 -12.79
N THR A 11 2.06 -5.19 -12.88
CA THR A 11 1.21 -5.55 -11.74
C THR A 11 1.93 -6.57 -10.86
N PRO A 12 1.89 -6.42 -9.53
CA PRO A 12 2.40 -7.42 -8.60
C PRO A 12 1.79 -8.80 -8.87
N ARG A 13 2.61 -9.83 -8.85
CA ARG A 13 2.22 -11.25 -8.85
C ARG A 13 2.38 -11.82 -7.45
N ASN A 14 1.75 -12.96 -7.16
CA ASN A 14 1.86 -13.62 -5.84
C ASN A 14 3.32 -13.88 -5.42
N SER A 15 4.19 -14.16 -6.39
CA SER A 15 5.65 -14.31 -6.25
C SER A 15 6.38 -13.02 -5.85
N ASP A 16 5.85 -11.84 -6.22
CA ASP A 16 6.47 -10.54 -5.91
C ASP A 16 6.07 -9.98 -4.54
N VAL A 17 5.03 -10.55 -3.95
CA VAL A 17 4.44 -10.05 -2.72
C VAL A 17 5.53 -9.96 -1.67
N LEU A 18 5.89 -8.72 -1.32
CA LEU A 18 6.80 -8.39 -0.22
C LEU A 18 8.23 -8.94 -0.36
N VAL A 19 8.70 -9.14 -1.59
CA VAL A 19 10.06 -9.63 -1.84
C VAL A 19 11.13 -8.81 -1.11
N GLY A 20 11.68 -9.39 -0.05
CA GLY A 20 12.70 -8.76 0.80
C GLY A 20 12.17 -7.77 1.84
N ARG A 21 10.85 -7.56 1.92
CA ARG A 21 10.22 -6.46 2.68
C ARG A 21 9.46 -6.89 3.93
N HIS A 22 9.79 -8.06 4.49
CA HIS A 22 9.10 -8.65 5.64
C HIS A 22 9.24 -7.81 6.91
N SER A 23 10.42 -7.22 7.17
CA SER A 23 10.64 -6.37 8.34
C SER A 23 9.75 -5.12 8.38
N PHE A 24 9.48 -4.54 7.20
CA PHE A 24 8.56 -3.42 7.11
C PHE A 24 7.10 -3.87 7.28
N LEU A 25 6.72 -5.04 6.74
CA LEU A 25 5.41 -5.62 6.98
C LEU A 25 5.17 -5.81 8.49
N GLU A 26 6.10 -6.45 9.21
CA GLU A 26 6.01 -6.67 10.66
C GLU A 26 5.88 -5.35 11.43
N THR A 27 6.62 -4.32 11.01
CA THR A 27 6.53 -2.98 11.59
C THR A 27 5.15 -2.36 11.38
N LEU A 28 4.61 -2.49 10.16
CA LEU A 28 3.30 -1.97 9.81
C LEU A 28 2.19 -2.74 10.55
N GLU A 29 2.25 -4.06 10.60
CA GLU A 29 1.35 -4.91 11.38
C GLU A 29 1.30 -4.50 12.84
N LYS A 30 2.47 -4.36 13.47
CA LYS A 30 2.56 -3.90 14.87
C LYS A 30 1.85 -2.57 15.06
N LYS A 31 2.11 -1.59 14.19
CA LYS A 31 1.46 -0.28 14.26
C LYS A 31 -0.04 -0.34 14.02
N VAL A 32 -0.51 -1.19 13.11
CA VAL A 32 -1.95 -1.39 12.86
C VAL A 32 -2.61 -1.96 14.11
N LEU A 33 -1.99 -2.95 14.77
CA LEU A 33 -2.51 -3.53 16.01
C LEU A 33 -2.56 -2.52 17.16
N GLU A 34 -1.50 -1.74 17.37
CA GLU A 34 -1.48 -0.65 18.36
C GLU A 34 -2.58 0.42 18.07
N SER A 35 -2.91 0.61 16.79
CA SER A 35 -3.92 1.57 16.34
C SER A 35 -5.36 1.07 16.52
N LEU A 36 -5.57 -0.23 16.77
CA LEU A 36 -6.89 -0.78 17.12
C LEU A 36 -7.32 -0.38 18.54
N ASP A 37 -6.36 -0.20 19.44
CA ASP A 37 -6.63 0.22 20.83
C ASP A 37 -6.78 1.74 20.95
N THR A 38 -6.14 2.49 20.04
CA THR A 38 -6.17 3.96 20.03
C THR A 38 -7.15 4.55 19.03
N HIS A 39 -7.81 3.71 18.23
CA HIS A 39 -8.81 4.10 17.22
C HIS A 39 -8.27 5.17 16.26
N ALA A 40 -7.07 4.92 15.76
CA ALA A 40 -6.29 5.85 14.95
C ALA A 40 -6.54 5.68 13.44
N ILE A 41 -6.09 6.68 12.68
CA ILE A 41 -5.99 6.64 11.22
C ILE A 41 -4.56 6.30 10.84
N ILE A 42 -4.35 5.10 10.31
CA ILE A 42 -3.06 4.66 9.79
C ILE A 42 -2.93 5.10 8.33
N ALA A 43 -2.14 6.14 8.08
CA ALA A 43 -1.83 6.59 6.72
C ALA A 43 -0.59 5.89 6.19
N VAL A 44 -0.78 4.88 5.35
CA VAL A 44 0.31 4.19 4.64
C VAL A 44 0.73 5.07 3.48
N ASN A 45 1.87 5.73 3.64
CA ASN A 45 2.31 6.83 2.82
C ASN A 45 3.46 6.42 1.89
N GLY A 46 3.42 6.89 0.64
CA GLY A 46 4.54 6.71 -0.28
C GLY A 46 4.16 6.95 -1.75
N PRO A 47 5.16 7.00 -2.64
CA PRO A 47 4.92 7.28 -4.05
C PRO A 47 4.08 6.19 -4.72
N PHE A 48 3.45 6.52 -5.84
CA PHE A 48 2.73 5.56 -6.65
C PHE A 48 3.64 4.39 -7.08
N GLY A 49 3.13 3.15 -7.01
CA GLY A 49 3.88 1.95 -7.37
C GLY A 49 4.88 1.44 -6.32
N ILE A 50 4.98 2.07 -5.13
CA ILE A 50 5.88 1.61 -4.05
C ILE A 50 5.43 0.31 -3.35
N GLY A 51 4.23 -0.17 -3.67
CA GLY A 51 3.66 -1.42 -3.13
C GLY A 51 2.73 -1.25 -1.93
N LYS A 52 2.20 -0.05 -1.66
CA LYS A 52 1.34 0.24 -0.49
C LYS A 52 0.16 -0.73 -0.38
N SER A 53 -0.61 -0.88 -1.47
CA SER A 53 -1.77 -1.77 -1.51
C SER A 53 -1.42 -3.23 -1.24
N GLN A 54 -0.19 -3.69 -1.54
CA GLN A 54 0.25 -5.05 -1.24
C GLN A 54 0.48 -5.27 0.25
N PHE A 55 1.06 -4.28 0.94
CA PHE A 55 1.20 -4.33 2.40
C PHE A 55 -0.16 -4.29 3.11
N ILE A 56 -1.03 -3.36 2.69
CA ILE A 56 -2.38 -3.23 3.23
C ILE A 56 -3.18 -4.51 3.01
N TYR A 57 -3.15 -5.07 1.80
CA TYR A 57 -3.81 -6.33 1.46
C TYR A 57 -3.37 -7.47 2.38
N LYS A 58 -2.06 -7.64 2.57
CA LYS A 58 -1.53 -8.72 3.41
C LYS A 58 -1.99 -8.60 4.86
N ILE A 59 -1.96 -7.38 5.41
CA ILE A 59 -2.45 -7.09 6.75
C ILE A 59 -3.94 -7.40 6.87
N ILE A 60 -4.74 -6.99 5.89
CA ILE A 60 -6.18 -7.25 5.87
C ILE A 60 -6.46 -8.75 5.81
N GLU A 61 -5.73 -9.52 5.00
CA GLU A 61 -5.86 -10.98 4.98
C GLU A 61 -5.64 -11.59 6.37
N ASP A 62 -4.58 -11.15 7.06
CA ASP A 62 -4.24 -11.68 8.37
C ASP A 62 -5.27 -11.23 9.44
N LEU A 63 -5.76 -9.99 9.37
CA LEU A 63 -6.80 -9.47 10.27
C LEU A 63 -8.18 -10.11 10.03
N LYS A 64 -8.54 -10.48 8.80
CA LYS A 64 -9.79 -11.18 8.48
C LYS A 64 -9.92 -12.53 9.19
N THR A 65 -8.81 -13.15 9.56
CA THR A 65 -8.82 -14.42 10.32
C THR A 65 -9.30 -14.22 11.77
N ARG A 66 -9.31 -12.99 12.28
CA ARG A 66 -9.68 -12.67 13.67
C ARG A 66 -11.19 -12.50 13.79
N LYS A 67 -11.81 -13.31 14.66
CA LYS A 67 -13.29 -13.33 14.83
C LYS A 67 -13.89 -12.02 15.34
N ASN A 68 -13.09 -11.20 16.03
CA ASN A 68 -13.49 -9.95 16.67
C ASN A 68 -13.20 -8.72 15.79
N ILE A 69 -12.90 -8.87 14.51
CA ILE A 69 -12.66 -7.74 13.60
C ILE A 69 -13.67 -7.79 12.45
N LYS A 70 -14.20 -6.61 12.09
CA LYS A 70 -15.00 -6.41 10.88
C LYS A 70 -14.31 -5.37 10.01
N ILE A 71 -14.06 -5.71 8.74
CA ILE A 71 -13.32 -4.85 7.82
C ILE A 71 -14.26 -4.37 6.72
N PHE A 72 -14.29 -3.06 6.48
CA PHE A 72 -14.95 -2.42 5.35
C PHE A 72 -13.88 -1.89 4.42
N ASN A 73 -13.91 -2.28 3.15
CA ASN A 73 -12.98 -1.78 2.14
C ASN A 73 -13.74 -0.86 1.19
N PHE A 74 -13.24 0.36 1.06
CA PHE A 74 -13.76 1.36 0.15
C PHE A 74 -12.67 1.80 -0.81
N ASP A 75 -13.06 2.00 -2.06
CA ASP A 75 -12.25 2.69 -3.03
C ASP A 75 -12.72 4.14 -3.10
N PHE A 76 -11.83 5.11 -2.82
CA PHE A 76 -12.24 6.50 -2.68
C PHE A 76 -12.89 7.03 -3.96
N ASN A 77 -14.13 7.50 -3.84
CA ASN A 77 -14.92 8.08 -4.91
C ASN A 77 -15.90 9.16 -4.38
N LEU A 78 -16.75 9.71 -5.24
CA LEU A 78 -17.69 10.78 -4.87
C LEU A 78 -18.73 10.38 -3.81
N ASN A 79 -19.03 9.09 -3.67
CA ASN A 79 -19.97 8.54 -2.69
C ASN A 79 -19.31 8.21 -1.34
N THR A 80 -17.99 8.33 -1.20
CA THR A 80 -17.26 7.95 0.03
C THR A 80 -17.88 8.56 1.29
N LEU A 81 -18.36 9.80 1.22
CA LEU A 81 -19.04 10.44 2.36
C LEU A 81 -20.28 9.64 2.82
N ASN A 82 -21.10 9.19 1.88
CA ASN A 82 -22.30 8.40 2.18
C ASN A 82 -21.92 6.98 2.62
N ASP A 83 -20.91 6.39 1.99
CA ASP A 83 -20.39 5.08 2.37
C ASP A 83 -19.90 5.06 3.82
N LEU A 84 -19.13 6.07 4.22
CA LEU A 84 -18.65 6.23 5.60
C LEU A 84 -19.80 6.41 6.60
N ARG A 85 -20.83 7.19 6.25
CA ARG A 85 -22.02 7.37 7.10
C ARG A 85 -22.87 6.10 7.22
N SER A 86 -22.75 5.18 6.26
CA SER A 86 -23.44 3.90 6.27
C SER A 86 -22.72 2.83 7.10
N VAL A 87 -21.48 3.10 7.54
CA VAL A 87 -20.75 2.19 8.42
C VAL A 87 -21.57 2.03 9.71
N PRO A 88 -21.97 0.80 10.05
CA PRO A 88 -22.84 0.57 11.19
C PRO A 88 -22.11 0.92 12.50
N HIS A 89 -22.60 1.95 13.19
CA HIS A 89 -22.23 2.28 14.56
C HIS A 89 -22.90 1.30 15.54
N GLU A 90 -22.63 0.01 15.41
CA GLU A 90 -23.29 -0.99 16.27
C GLU A 90 -22.64 -0.99 17.66
N LYS A 91 -23.30 -0.37 18.63
CA LYS A 91 -23.05 -0.53 20.07
C LYS A 91 -23.07 -2.00 20.55
N ASP A 92 -23.59 -2.91 19.71
CA ASP A 92 -23.78 -4.33 20.00
C ASP A 92 -22.74 -5.27 19.35
N LEU A 93 -21.84 -4.75 18.50
CA LEU A 93 -20.76 -5.58 17.97
C LEU A 93 -19.69 -5.74 19.05
N LYS A 94 -19.49 -6.98 19.52
CA LYS A 94 -18.24 -7.42 20.17
C LYS A 94 -17.03 -7.40 19.21
N LYS A 95 -17.06 -6.57 18.16
CA LYS A 95 -16.06 -6.52 17.09
C LYS A 95 -15.52 -5.11 16.92
N GLN A 96 -14.20 -5.02 16.76
CA GLN A 96 -13.53 -3.81 16.30
C GLN A 96 -13.79 -3.61 14.80
N ILE A 97 -14.07 -2.38 14.40
CA ILE A 97 -14.30 -2.01 13.00
C ILE A 97 -13.02 -1.40 12.43
N ILE A 98 -12.62 -1.89 11.26
CA ILE A 98 -11.52 -1.34 10.47
C ILE A 98 -12.08 -0.88 9.14
N ILE A 99 -11.82 0.37 8.78
CA ILE A 99 -12.22 0.98 7.52
C ILE A 99 -10.96 1.19 6.68
N VAL A 100 -10.89 0.53 5.54
CA VAL A 100 -9.79 0.65 4.59
C VAL A 100 -10.24 1.52 3.45
N ILE A 101 -9.47 2.56 3.12
CA ILE A 101 -9.75 3.44 2.00
C ILE A 101 -8.56 3.43 1.05
N ASP A 102 -8.78 2.87 -0.13
CA ASP A 102 -7.83 2.90 -1.23
C ASP A 102 -7.91 4.25 -1.96
N ARG A 103 -6.77 4.70 -2.51
CA ARG A 103 -6.64 5.94 -3.30
C ARG A 103 -7.17 7.19 -2.60
N PHE A 104 -6.91 7.33 -1.29
CA PHE A 104 -7.39 8.46 -0.50
C PHE A 104 -6.89 9.81 -1.03
N GLU A 105 -5.79 9.84 -1.81
CA GLU A 105 -5.33 11.05 -2.53
C GLU A 105 -6.39 11.71 -3.42
N LEU A 106 -7.41 10.97 -3.85
CA LEU A 106 -8.51 11.52 -4.65
C LEU A 106 -9.36 12.53 -3.87
N ILE A 107 -9.24 12.60 -2.54
CA ILE A 107 -9.88 13.65 -1.73
C ILE A 107 -9.47 15.06 -2.18
N GLU A 108 -8.26 15.24 -2.71
CA GLU A 108 -7.78 16.55 -3.20
C GLU A 108 -8.60 17.06 -4.40
N SER A 109 -9.27 16.17 -5.13
CA SER A 109 -10.12 16.53 -6.27
C SER A 109 -11.49 17.10 -5.84
N LEU A 110 -11.87 16.92 -4.57
CA LEU A 110 -13.13 17.39 -4.04
C LEU A 110 -13.07 18.87 -3.66
N THR A 111 -14.24 19.53 -3.55
CA THR A 111 -14.30 20.89 -2.99
C THR A 111 -13.95 20.87 -1.51
N LYS A 112 -13.39 21.97 -0.98
CA LYS A 112 -13.02 22.08 0.45
C LYS A 112 -14.17 21.75 1.40
N GLU A 113 -15.40 22.10 1.03
CA GLU A 113 -16.60 21.78 1.82
C GLU A 113 -16.83 20.27 1.92
N ILE A 114 -16.70 19.53 0.81
CA ILE A 114 -16.86 18.07 0.82
C ILE A 114 -15.67 17.41 1.51
N GLN A 115 -14.45 17.90 1.30
CA GLN A 115 -13.26 17.41 2.02
C GLN A 115 -13.47 17.51 3.53
N HIS A 116 -13.87 18.68 4.03
CA HIS A 116 -14.18 18.91 5.44
C HIS A 116 -15.24 17.94 5.97
N LYS A 117 -16.35 17.72 5.22
CA LYS A 117 -17.39 16.76 5.62
C LYS A 117 -16.87 15.33 5.72
N VAL A 118 -16.05 14.88 4.77
CA VAL A 118 -15.45 13.54 4.78
C VAL A 118 -14.53 13.38 6.00
N LEU A 119 -13.65 14.35 6.23
CA LEU A 119 -12.68 14.32 7.32
C LEU A 119 -13.34 14.40 8.70
N ASN A 120 -14.39 15.20 8.84
CA ASN A 120 -15.17 15.27 10.06
C ASN A 120 -15.86 13.93 10.37
N VAL A 121 -16.47 13.29 9.37
CA VAL A 121 -17.07 11.95 9.56
C VAL A 121 -16.00 10.91 9.93
N MET A 122 -14.80 10.99 9.35
CA MET A 122 -13.68 10.11 9.75
C MET A 122 -13.27 10.32 11.21
N ALA A 123 -13.23 11.56 11.69
CA ALA A 123 -12.95 11.88 13.09
C ALA A 123 -14.05 11.35 14.02
N GLU A 124 -15.32 11.53 13.66
CA GLU A 124 -16.47 10.99 14.41
C GLU A 124 -16.43 9.46 14.51
N LEU A 125 -16.05 8.77 13.43
CA LEU A 125 -15.87 7.32 13.42
C LEU A 125 -14.70 6.88 14.32
N CYS A 126 -13.59 7.62 14.34
CA CYS A 126 -12.49 7.37 15.28
C CYS A 126 -12.92 7.55 16.74
N ASP A 127 -13.70 8.60 17.05
CA ASP A 127 -14.29 8.80 18.39
C ASP A 127 -15.28 7.69 18.76
N ALA A 128 -15.95 7.11 17.77
CA ALA A 128 -16.82 5.94 17.91
C ALA A 128 -16.05 4.61 18.02
N LYS A 129 -14.71 4.65 18.07
CA LYS A 129 -13.79 3.51 18.23
C LYS A 129 -13.48 2.71 16.96
N ASP A 130 -13.66 3.33 15.79
CA ASP A 130 -13.30 2.72 14.51
C ASP A 130 -11.85 3.10 14.12
N THR A 131 -11.16 2.18 13.46
CA THR A 131 -9.76 2.39 13.00
C THR A 131 -9.74 2.51 11.49
N PHE A 132 -8.94 3.44 10.95
CA PHE A 132 -8.78 3.59 9.49
C PHE A 132 -7.43 3.09 9.02
N ILE A 133 -7.38 2.49 7.83
CA ILE A 133 -6.16 2.26 7.06
C ILE A 133 -6.31 2.97 5.72
N LEU A 134 -5.46 3.95 5.45
CA LEU A 134 -5.52 4.76 4.24
C LEU A 134 -4.30 4.51 3.37
N GLU A 135 -4.51 4.34 2.07
CA GLU A 135 -3.45 4.47 1.08
C GLU A 135 -3.27 5.95 0.72
N THR A 136 -2.08 6.53 0.94
CA THR A 136 -1.85 7.97 0.72
C THR A 136 -0.55 8.30 -0.02
N SER A 137 -0.48 9.53 -0.54
CA SER A 137 0.72 10.13 -1.15
C SER A 137 1.39 11.14 -0.20
N SER A 138 2.67 11.45 -0.48
CA SER A 138 3.64 12.04 0.48
C SER A 138 3.26 13.39 1.09
N ASP A 139 2.38 14.16 0.45
CA ASP A 139 2.02 15.51 0.89
C ASP A 139 0.56 15.67 1.32
N LEU A 140 -0.24 14.62 1.14
CA LEU A 140 -1.69 14.68 1.34
C LEU A 140 -2.08 15.01 2.79
N ILE A 141 -1.41 14.36 3.75
CA ILE A 141 -1.81 14.43 5.16
C ILE A 141 -1.68 15.86 5.72
N LYS A 142 -0.65 16.60 5.28
CA LYS A 142 -0.47 18.00 5.71
C LYS A 142 -1.64 18.86 5.22
N LYS A 143 -1.99 18.74 3.94
CA LYS A 143 -3.09 19.51 3.32
C LYS A 143 -4.43 19.18 3.95
N VAL A 144 -4.67 17.89 4.18
CA VAL A 144 -5.90 17.39 4.82
C VAL A 144 -6.04 17.90 6.26
N ALA A 145 -4.94 17.94 7.02
CA ALA A 145 -4.94 18.46 8.38
C ALA A 145 -5.23 19.97 8.47
N ASP A 146 -4.92 20.74 7.42
CA ASP A 146 -5.26 22.16 7.35
C ASP A 146 -6.75 22.40 7.06
N VAL A 147 -7.43 21.43 6.42
CA VAL A 147 -8.86 21.50 6.11
C VAL A 147 -9.72 21.14 7.32
N GLU A 148 -9.31 20.14 8.10
CA GLU A 148 -9.99 19.74 9.34
C GLU A 148 -8.97 19.47 10.46
N PRO A 149 -8.69 20.44 11.33
CA PRO A 149 -7.69 20.29 12.38
C PRO A 149 -8.00 19.17 13.39
N ASN A 150 -9.27 18.86 13.64
CA ASN A 150 -9.64 17.86 14.64
C ASN A 150 -9.27 16.44 14.21
N VAL A 151 -9.19 16.16 12.90
CA VAL A 151 -8.81 14.82 12.42
C VAL A 151 -7.30 14.56 12.59
N LYS A 152 -6.50 15.61 12.72
CA LYS A 152 -5.03 15.54 12.78
C LYS A 152 -4.51 14.65 13.90
N LYS A 153 -5.15 14.68 15.07
CA LYS A 153 -4.72 13.89 16.25
C LYS A 153 -4.82 12.37 16.05
N TYR A 154 -5.64 11.91 15.10
CA TYR A 154 -5.78 10.47 14.82
C TYR A 154 -4.74 9.96 13.82
N PHE A 155 -4.07 10.81 13.06
CA PHE A 155 -3.15 10.36 12.01
C PHE A 155 -1.85 9.78 12.57
N ASN A 156 -1.60 8.52 12.25
CA ASN A 156 -0.30 7.85 12.38
C ASN A 156 0.24 7.55 10.98
N ILE A 157 1.25 8.34 10.56
CA ILE A 157 1.82 8.24 9.22
C ILE A 157 2.93 7.18 9.22
N ILE A 158 2.86 6.26 8.25
CA ILE A 158 3.87 5.22 8.06
C ILE A 158 4.38 5.31 6.63
N ASN A 159 5.63 5.70 6.48
CA ASN A 159 6.26 5.84 5.17
C ASN A 159 6.76 4.47 4.68
N VAL A 160 6.29 4.05 3.52
CA VAL A 160 6.77 2.84 2.85
C VAL A 160 8.17 3.11 2.29
N PRO A 161 9.20 2.36 2.72
CA PRO A 161 10.57 2.60 2.27
C PRO A 161 10.75 2.27 0.79
N GLN A 162 11.80 2.82 0.18
CA GLN A 162 12.24 2.38 -1.15
C GLN A 162 13.01 1.07 -1.04
N MET A 163 12.99 0.26 -2.11
CA MET A 163 13.76 -0.96 -2.16
C MET A 163 15.26 -0.63 -2.18
N ASN A 164 16.02 -1.29 -1.32
CA ASN A 164 17.47 -1.31 -1.41
C ASN A 164 17.94 -2.17 -2.60
N TYR A 165 19.24 -2.15 -2.86
CA TYR A 165 19.82 -2.86 -4.02
C TYR A 165 19.55 -4.36 -3.98
N ASP A 166 19.70 -4.99 -2.81
CA ASP A 166 19.51 -6.44 -2.65
C ASP A 166 18.05 -6.84 -2.81
N GLU A 167 17.12 -6.04 -2.31
CA GLU A 167 15.68 -6.21 -2.55
C GLU A 167 15.37 -6.11 -4.05
N VAL A 168 15.98 -5.16 -4.77
CA VAL A 168 15.82 -5.04 -6.23
C VAL A 168 16.37 -6.27 -6.95
N LYS A 169 17.58 -6.74 -6.61
CA LYS A 169 18.12 -7.99 -7.16
C LYS A 169 17.19 -9.16 -6.92
N LYS A 170 16.65 -9.25 -5.70
CA LYS A 170 15.72 -10.30 -5.29
C LYS A 170 14.43 -10.28 -6.12
N LEU A 171 13.85 -9.10 -6.34
CA LEU A 171 12.68 -8.94 -7.21
C LEU A 171 12.98 -9.42 -8.63
N ILE A 172 14.15 -9.04 -9.17
CA ILE A 172 14.57 -9.40 -10.53
C ILE A 172 14.69 -10.92 -10.69
N TYR A 173 15.48 -11.60 -9.85
CA TYR A 173 15.63 -13.05 -10.01
C TYR A 173 14.35 -13.80 -9.67
N THR A 174 13.49 -13.27 -8.79
CA THR A 174 12.18 -13.84 -8.48
C THR A 174 11.30 -13.87 -9.73
N ARG A 175 11.26 -12.78 -10.49
CA ARG A 175 10.56 -12.72 -11.78
C ARG A 175 11.19 -13.62 -12.85
N LEU A 176 12.51 -13.66 -12.94
CA LEU A 176 13.19 -14.55 -13.89
C LEU A 176 12.88 -16.03 -13.61
N ASN A 177 12.77 -16.40 -12.34
CA ASN A 177 12.45 -17.77 -11.91
C ASN A 177 11.01 -18.21 -12.24
N GLU A 178 10.15 -17.32 -12.73
CA GLU A 178 8.82 -17.68 -13.22
C GLU A 178 8.86 -18.35 -14.60
N VAL A 179 9.92 -18.09 -15.37
CA VAL A 179 10.08 -18.61 -16.75
C VAL A 179 11.27 -19.54 -16.89
N ARG A 180 12.15 -19.62 -15.89
CA ARG A 180 13.27 -20.58 -15.87
C ARG A 180 12.79 -21.98 -15.56
N LYS A 181 13.41 -22.97 -16.21
CA LYS A 181 13.26 -24.38 -15.85
C LYS A 181 13.85 -24.66 -14.47
N ASP A 182 15.06 -24.16 -14.23
CA ASP A 182 15.78 -24.32 -12.96
C ASP A 182 15.83 -22.98 -12.22
N LYS A 183 15.25 -22.96 -11.01
CA LYS A 183 15.26 -21.77 -10.16
C LYS A 183 16.68 -21.47 -9.69
N SER A 184 17.09 -20.21 -9.78
CA SER A 184 18.39 -19.74 -9.28
C SER A 184 18.32 -18.29 -8.83
N GLU A 185 19.29 -17.86 -8.02
CA GLU A 185 19.44 -16.46 -7.61
C GLU A 185 20.19 -15.61 -8.66
N SER A 186 20.41 -16.17 -9.86
CA SER A 186 21.07 -15.47 -10.95
C SER A 186 20.21 -14.31 -11.45
N ILE A 187 20.85 -13.19 -11.79
CA ILE A 187 20.22 -12.06 -12.46
C ILE A 187 20.33 -12.13 -14.00
N ASN A 188 20.96 -13.16 -14.57
CA ASN A 188 21.08 -13.37 -16.01
C ASN A 188 19.68 -13.40 -16.68
N PRO A 189 19.38 -12.59 -17.72
CA PRO A 189 20.28 -11.96 -18.71
C PRO A 189 20.83 -10.58 -18.37
N PHE A 190 20.57 -10.07 -17.17
CA PHE A 190 21.12 -8.78 -16.71
C PHE A 190 22.51 -8.95 -16.12
N THR A 191 23.33 -7.92 -16.30
CA THR A 191 24.62 -7.74 -15.64
C THR A 191 24.44 -6.97 -14.32
N GLU A 192 25.42 -7.05 -13.41
CA GLU A 192 25.39 -6.28 -12.16
C GLU A 192 25.32 -4.77 -12.42
N GLU A 193 26.02 -4.25 -13.44
CA GLU A 193 25.98 -2.82 -13.78
C GLU A 193 24.59 -2.39 -14.28
N GLU A 194 23.90 -3.24 -15.05
CA GLU A 194 22.51 -2.99 -15.46
C GLU A 194 21.58 -2.97 -14.24
N VAL A 195 21.75 -3.89 -13.28
CA VAL A 195 20.93 -3.88 -12.07
C VAL A 195 21.20 -2.66 -11.18
N LYS A 196 22.46 -2.22 -11.06
CA LYS A 196 22.80 -0.95 -10.38
C LYS A 196 22.14 0.24 -11.06
N MET A 197 22.15 0.27 -12.40
CA MET A 197 21.48 1.31 -13.17
C MET A 197 19.96 1.28 -12.92
N ILE A 198 19.33 0.10 -12.96
CA ILE A 198 17.91 -0.08 -12.68
C ILE A 198 17.57 0.44 -11.27
N HIS A 199 18.33 0.05 -10.24
CA HIS A 199 18.12 0.51 -8.87
C HIS A 199 18.23 2.04 -8.76
N LYS A 200 19.29 2.63 -9.34
CA LYS A 200 19.51 4.09 -9.33
C LYS A 200 18.40 4.86 -10.04
N GLN A 201 17.97 4.42 -11.22
CA GLN A 201 16.97 5.11 -12.04
C GLN A 201 15.55 4.95 -11.47
N SER A 202 15.20 3.74 -11.00
CA SER A 202 13.92 3.48 -10.36
C SER A 202 13.79 4.12 -8.98
N LYS A 203 14.93 4.50 -8.37
CA LYS A 203 15.01 4.87 -6.95
C LYS A 203 14.33 3.81 -6.09
N GLY A 204 14.61 2.53 -6.33
CA GLY A 204 14.00 1.43 -5.58
C GLY A 204 12.46 1.34 -5.62
N ASN A 205 11.78 2.00 -6.56
CA ASN A 205 10.35 1.83 -6.75
C ASN A 205 10.07 0.52 -7.51
N PRO A 206 9.37 -0.47 -6.92
CA PRO A 206 9.15 -1.79 -7.54
C PRO A 206 8.54 -1.71 -8.93
N ARG A 207 7.53 -0.85 -9.14
CA ARG A 207 6.88 -0.69 -10.45
C ARG A 207 7.87 -0.19 -11.50
N MET A 208 8.69 0.80 -11.14
CA MET A 208 9.72 1.34 -12.03
C MET A 208 10.83 0.31 -12.29
N VAL A 209 11.23 -0.48 -11.29
CA VAL A 209 12.17 -1.59 -11.46
C VAL A 209 11.65 -2.55 -12.52
N LEU A 210 10.41 -3.02 -12.39
CA LEU A 210 9.80 -3.95 -13.35
C LEU A 210 9.70 -3.35 -14.76
N MET A 211 9.34 -2.07 -14.89
CA MET A 211 9.30 -1.38 -16.18
C MET A 211 10.68 -1.32 -16.86
N LEU A 212 11.73 -0.97 -16.12
CA LEU A 212 13.09 -0.92 -16.65
C LEU A 212 13.58 -2.32 -17.03
N CYS A 213 13.26 -3.33 -16.22
CA CYS A 213 13.57 -4.72 -16.53
C CYS A 213 12.88 -5.18 -17.81
N ALA A 214 11.59 -4.85 -18.00
CA ALA A 214 10.85 -5.21 -19.21
C ALA A 214 11.50 -4.63 -20.46
N SER A 215 11.85 -3.34 -20.44
CA SER A 215 12.51 -2.68 -21.57
C SER A 215 13.90 -3.25 -21.87
N LEU A 216 14.68 -3.61 -20.85
CA LEU A 216 16.02 -4.18 -21.05
C LEU A 216 15.97 -5.64 -21.48
N TYR A 217 14.99 -6.41 -20.98
CA TYR A 217 14.81 -7.81 -21.34
C TYR A 217 14.44 -7.98 -22.82
N GLU A 218 13.57 -7.11 -23.35
CA GLU A 218 13.19 -7.06 -24.78
C GLU A 218 14.35 -6.69 -25.71
N LYS A 219 15.31 -5.88 -25.24
CA LYS A 219 16.49 -5.54 -26.07
C LYS A 219 17.48 -6.69 -26.19
N LYS A 220 17.40 -7.68 -25.29
CA LYS A 220 18.34 -8.79 -25.18
C LYS A 220 17.80 -10.09 -25.78
N ASN A 221 16.50 -10.21 -26.02
CA ASN A 221 15.82 -11.41 -26.53
C ASN A 221 14.92 -11.05 -27.71
#